data_AF-A0A0B1YLZ8-F1
#
_entry.id   AF-A0A0B1YLZ8-F1
#
_cell.length_a   1.000
_cell.length_b   1.000
_cell.length_c   1.000
_cell.angle_alpha   90.00
_cell.angle_beta   90.00
_cell.angle_gamma   90.00
#
_symmetry.space_group_name_H-M   'P 1'
#
loop_
_entity.id
_entity.type
_entity.pdbx_description
1 polymer ?
#
loop_
_entity_poly.entity_id
_entity_poly.type
_entity_poly.pdbx_seq_one_letter_code
_entity_poly.pdbx_strand_id
1 'polypeptide(L)'
;MGSIVLAALAGGVVLGVLVWIAQQRRVNAVARTLGDAERRIATLSNDLATQTAHVEAGARDVQTLEATVAQMQSAASDQAELVEQLRTELQSATEAKEQWASRARQIADEAVRLRGLALTFERWHEQMISLMEQNHDMHAKNQELQSIVRHVVIVSLNASIEAARAGTAGRGFAVVASEVRSLAARSEELSKSYRNSLHLNDLTTTATFQDIQAGGKMITASLSSVEALANQFQTQLH
;
A
#
# COMPACT_ATOMS: atom_id res chain seq x y z
N MET A 1 -52.32 -135.03 4.12
CA MET A 1 -52.06 -134.24 5.35
C MET A 1 -50.66 -133.61 5.41
N GLY A 2 -49.61 -134.17 4.78
CA GLY A 2 -48.25 -133.59 4.84
C GLY A 2 -47.98 -132.37 3.96
N SER A 3 -48.70 -132.18 2.85
CA SER A 3 -48.46 -131.09 1.89
C SER A 3 -48.97 -129.71 2.35
N ILE A 4 -50.01 -129.66 3.18
CA ILE A 4 -50.65 -128.40 3.62
C ILE A 4 -49.83 -127.72 4.74
N VAL A 5 -49.25 -128.49 5.65
CA VAL A 5 -48.42 -127.96 6.76
C VAL A 5 -47.09 -127.41 6.24
N LEU A 6 -46.48 -128.09 5.27
CA LEU A 6 -45.29 -127.61 4.56
C LEU A 6 -45.56 -126.32 3.76
N ALA A 7 -46.73 -126.21 3.12
CA ALA A 7 -47.14 -124.99 2.43
C ALA A 7 -47.42 -123.82 3.39
N ALA A 8 -47.99 -124.08 4.57
CA ALA A 8 -48.25 -123.06 5.59
C ALA A 8 -46.95 -122.54 6.24
N LEU A 9 -46.00 -123.42 6.53
CA LEU A 9 -44.67 -123.03 7.03
C LEU A 9 -43.86 -122.26 5.97
N ALA A 10 -43.91 -122.69 4.71
CA ALA A 10 -43.30 -121.96 3.60
C ALA A 10 -43.94 -120.56 3.42
N GLY A 11 -45.27 -120.46 3.53
CA GLY A 11 -45.99 -119.18 3.46
C GLY A 11 -45.67 -118.23 4.62
N GLY A 12 -45.52 -118.75 5.85
CA GLY A 12 -45.11 -117.98 7.02
C GLY A 12 -43.67 -117.48 6.96
N VAL A 13 -42.75 -118.30 6.44
CA VAL A 13 -41.35 -117.90 6.19
C VAL A 13 -41.31 -116.85 5.06
N VAL A 14 -42.07 -117.01 3.98
CA VAL A 14 -42.16 -116.02 2.90
C VAL A 14 -42.76 -114.70 3.39
N LEU A 15 -43.83 -114.72 4.20
CA LEU A 15 -44.39 -113.51 4.83
C LEU A 15 -43.40 -112.86 5.80
N GLY A 16 -42.70 -113.64 6.62
CA GLY A 16 -41.67 -113.13 7.53
C GLY A 16 -40.51 -112.49 6.79
N VAL A 17 -40.04 -113.10 5.70
CA VAL A 17 -39.01 -112.55 4.81
C VAL A 17 -39.52 -111.32 4.06
N LEU A 18 -40.77 -111.29 3.59
CA LEU A 18 -41.37 -110.11 2.94
C LEU A 18 -41.57 -108.95 3.90
N VAL A 19 -42.02 -109.21 5.13
CA VAL A 19 -42.14 -108.22 6.21
C VAL A 19 -40.76 -107.74 6.63
N TRP A 20 -39.77 -108.63 6.76
CA TRP A 20 -38.39 -108.24 7.06
C TRP A 20 -37.78 -107.42 5.93
N ILE A 21 -37.95 -107.79 4.66
CA ILE A 21 -37.52 -106.99 3.49
C ILE A 21 -38.25 -105.64 3.47
N ALA A 22 -39.55 -105.59 3.76
CA ALA A 22 -40.31 -104.34 3.83
C ALA A 22 -39.86 -103.45 5.00
N GLN A 23 -39.59 -104.04 6.16
CA GLN A 23 -39.04 -103.37 7.35
C GLN A 23 -37.62 -102.87 7.07
N GLN A 24 -36.77 -103.68 6.44
CA GLN A 24 -35.40 -103.33 6.03
C GLN A 24 -35.41 -102.21 4.98
N ARG A 25 -36.35 -102.25 4.02
CA ARG A 25 -36.57 -101.17 3.05
C ARG A 25 -37.04 -99.88 3.72
N ARG A 26 -37.94 -99.97 4.71
CA ARG A 26 -38.40 -98.82 5.52
C ARG A 26 -37.26 -98.23 6.36
N VAL A 27 -36.50 -99.06 7.07
CA VAL A 27 -35.34 -98.62 7.86
C VAL A 27 -34.28 -97.99 6.96
N ASN A 28 -34.00 -98.58 5.79
CA ASN A 28 -33.09 -97.99 4.81
C ASN A 28 -33.62 -96.69 4.19
N ALA A 29 -34.93 -96.58 3.97
CA ALA A 29 -35.55 -95.35 3.47
C ALA A 29 -35.48 -94.22 4.51
N VAL A 30 -35.79 -94.52 5.78
CA VAL A 30 -35.66 -93.58 6.90
C VAL A 30 -34.20 -93.17 7.11
N ALA A 31 -33.27 -94.11 7.08
CA ALA A 31 -31.84 -93.83 7.18
C ALA A 31 -31.32 -92.94 6.03
N ARG A 32 -31.84 -93.14 4.80
CA ARG A 32 -31.54 -92.25 3.66
C ARG A 32 -32.09 -90.84 3.86
N THR A 33 -33.37 -90.71 4.24
CA THR A 33 -33.97 -89.39 4.48
C THR A 33 -33.32 -88.65 5.64
N LEU A 34 -32.87 -89.38 6.68
CA LEU A 34 -32.17 -88.79 7.81
C LEU A 34 -30.76 -88.34 7.41
N GLY A 35 -30.04 -89.14 6.62
CA GLY A 35 -28.74 -88.74 6.06
C GLY A 35 -28.82 -87.56 5.09
N ASP A 36 -29.87 -87.47 4.28
CA ASP A 36 -30.12 -86.31 3.40
C ASP A 36 -30.51 -85.05 4.20
N ALA A 37 -31.28 -85.21 5.28
CA ALA A 37 -31.58 -84.13 6.22
C ALA A 37 -30.32 -83.64 6.94
N GLU A 38 -29.45 -84.55 7.41
CA GLU A 38 -28.17 -84.22 8.03
C GLU A 38 -27.25 -83.45 7.07
N ARG A 39 -27.15 -83.90 5.80
CA ARG A 39 -26.39 -83.16 4.78
C ARG A 39 -26.96 -81.77 4.54
N ARG A 40 -28.29 -81.62 4.46
CA ARG A 40 -28.96 -80.32 4.31
C ARG A 40 -28.72 -79.40 5.51
N ILE A 41 -28.77 -79.92 6.72
CA ILE A 41 -28.46 -79.17 7.94
C ILE A 41 -26.99 -78.75 7.93
N ALA A 42 -26.07 -79.63 7.52
CA ALA A 42 -24.65 -79.30 7.40
C ALA A 42 -24.41 -78.18 6.36
N THR A 43 -25.05 -78.25 5.19
CA THR A 43 -24.94 -77.18 4.18
C THR A 43 -25.53 -75.86 4.66
N LEU A 44 -26.73 -75.88 5.28
CA LEU A 44 -27.35 -74.66 5.82
C LEU A 44 -26.54 -74.05 6.96
N SER A 45 -25.94 -74.89 7.82
CA SER A 45 -25.05 -74.43 8.89
C SER A 45 -23.81 -73.74 8.32
N ASN A 46 -23.23 -74.30 7.25
CA ASN A 46 -22.10 -73.70 6.55
C ASN A 46 -22.49 -72.39 5.86
N ASP A 47 -23.62 -72.36 5.14
CA ASP A 47 -24.14 -71.14 4.51
C ASP A 47 -24.42 -70.05 5.54
N LEU A 48 -25.06 -70.40 6.67
CA LEU A 48 -25.30 -69.48 7.76
C LEU A 48 -23.98 -68.94 8.34
N ALA A 49 -22.98 -69.80 8.53
CA ALA A 49 -21.66 -69.38 9.01
C ALA A 49 -20.99 -68.39 8.03
N THR A 50 -21.09 -68.63 6.72
CA THR A 50 -20.59 -67.68 5.71
C THR A 50 -21.38 -66.37 5.71
N GLN A 51 -22.70 -66.44 5.87
CA GLN A 51 -23.56 -65.26 5.91
C GLN A 51 -23.30 -64.41 7.17
N THR A 52 -23.09 -65.04 8.33
CA THR A 52 -22.67 -64.33 9.55
C THR A 52 -21.30 -63.67 9.39
N ALA A 53 -20.34 -64.34 8.74
CA ALA A 53 -19.04 -63.74 8.45
C ALA A 53 -19.16 -62.52 7.52
N HIS A 54 -20.04 -62.58 6.51
CA HIS A 54 -20.35 -61.44 5.64
C HIS A 54 -21.02 -60.29 6.39
N VAL A 55 -21.97 -60.57 7.29
CA VAL A 55 -22.62 -59.55 8.12
C VAL A 55 -21.61 -58.89 9.06
N GLU A 56 -20.73 -59.66 9.68
CA GLU A 56 -19.66 -59.11 10.53
C GLU A 56 -18.68 -58.25 9.72
N ALA A 57 -18.29 -58.69 8.52
CA ALA A 57 -17.45 -57.90 7.63
C ALA A 57 -18.16 -56.59 7.23
N GLY A 58 -19.42 -56.66 6.81
CA GLY A 58 -20.21 -55.48 6.48
C GLY A 58 -20.42 -54.53 7.66
N ALA A 59 -20.59 -55.05 8.88
CA ALA A 59 -20.68 -54.23 10.09
C ALA A 59 -19.36 -53.50 10.38
N ARG A 60 -18.21 -54.16 10.18
CA ARG A 60 -16.88 -53.51 10.27
C ARG A 60 -16.74 -52.42 9.20
N ASP A 61 -17.13 -52.71 7.96
CA ASP A 61 -17.07 -51.73 6.87
C ASP A 61 -17.93 -50.49 7.17
N VAL A 62 -19.16 -50.66 7.64
CA VAL A 62 -20.04 -49.56 8.06
C VAL A 62 -19.38 -48.73 9.17
N GLN A 63 -18.79 -49.37 10.18
CA GLN A 63 -18.13 -48.66 11.27
C GLN A 63 -16.92 -47.85 10.78
N THR A 64 -16.14 -48.40 9.83
CA THR A 64 -15.04 -47.63 9.20
C THR A 64 -15.57 -46.47 8.37
N LEU A 65 -16.68 -46.67 7.64
CA LEU A 65 -17.30 -45.64 6.81
C LEU A 65 -17.80 -44.48 7.68
N GLU A 66 -18.49 -44.77 8.78
CA GLU A 66 -18.96 -43.79 9.76
C GLU A 66 -17.80 -42.96 10.33
N ALA A 67 -16.67 -43.61 10.66
CA ALA A 67 -15.48 -42.91 11.12
C ALA A 67 -14.90 -41.97 10.05
N THR A 68 -14.81 -42.41 8.79
CA THR A 68 -14.37 -41.54 7.69
C THR A 68 -15.33 -40.38 7.43
N VAL A 69 -16.64 -40.58 7.51
CA VAL A 69 -17.63 -39.51 7.34
C VAL A 69 -17.50 -38.47 8.45
N ALA A 70 -17.34 -38.91 9.70
CA ALA A 70 -17.11 -38.00 10.83
C ALA A 70 -15.81 -37.19 10.65
N GLN A 71 -14.73 -37.82 10.18
CA GLN A 71 -13.48 -37.15 9.87
C GLN A 71 -13.63 -36.12 8.73
N MET A 72 -14.34 -36.47 7.66
CA MET A 72 -14.64 -35.57 6.54
C MET A 72 -15.49 -34.37 6.98
N GLN A 73 -16.48 -34.58 7.85
CA GLN A 73 -17.30 -33.49 8.39
C GLN A 73 -16.47 -32.51 9.23
N SER A 74 -15.57 -33.03 10.07
CA SER A 74 -14.62 -32.20 10.82
C SER A 74 -13.73 -31.39 9.88
N ALA A 75 -13.10 -32.05 8.90
CA ALA A 75 -12.23 -31.38 7.93
C ALA A 75 -12.97 -30.32 7.10
N ALA A 76 -14.23 -30.56 6.73
CA ALA A 76 -15.07 -29.60 6.02
C ALA A 76 -15.41 -28.38 6.89
N SER A 77 -15.63 -28.58 8.19
CA SER A 77 -15.83 -27.49 9.15
C SER A 77 -14.57 -26.63 9.30
N ASP A 78 -13.41 -27.26 9.50
CA ASP A 78 -12.12 -26.57 9.62
C ASP A 78 -11.80 -25.78 8.35
N GLN A 79 -12.12 -26.35 7.18
CA GLN A 79 -11.92 -25.68 5.89
C GLN A 79 -12.87 -24.50 5.69
N ALA A 80 -14.13 -24.59 6.16
CA ALA A 80 -15.06 -23.47 6.12
C ALA A 80 -14.58 -22.30 6.99
N GLU A 81 -14.02 -22.59 8.18
CA GLU A 81 -13.42 -21.58 9.04
C GLU A 81 -12.21 -20.91 8.39
N LEU A 82 -11.31 -21.70 7.80
CA LEU A 82 -10.13 -21.18 7.08
C LEU A 82 -10.53 -20.26 5.91
N VAL A 83 -11.58 -20.63 5.15
CA VAL A 83 -12.09 -19.82 4.04
C VAL A 83 -12.59 -18.46 4.54
N GLU A 84 -13.28 -18.42 5.68
CA GLU A 84 -13.78 -17.16 6.24
C GLU A 84 -12.65 -16.28 6.78
N GLN A 85 -11.61 -16.88 7.38
CA GLN A 85 -10.39 -16.17 7.77
C GLN A 85 -9.68 -15.56 6.55
N LEU A 86 -9.45 -16.35 5.50
CA LEU A 86 -8.85 -15.89 4.24
C LEU A 86 -9.66 -14.76 3.59
N ARG A 87 -11.00 -14.84 3.66
CA ARG A 87 -11.87 -13.78 3.13
C ARG A 87 -11.69 -12.47 3.88
N THR A 88 -11.61 -12.54 5.21
CA THR A 88 -11.38 -11.37 6.08
C THR A 88 -10.00 -10.76 5.83
N GLU A 89 -8.96 -11.60 5.72
CA GLU A 89 -7.60 -11.17 5.38
C GLU A 89 -7.56 -10.49 4.00
N LEU A 90 -8.18 -11.09 2.98
CA LEU A 90 -8.24 -10.52 1.64
C LEU A 90 -8.97 -9.16 1.61
N GLN A 91 -10.07 -9.03 2.38
CA GLN A 91 -10.77 -7.76 2.48
C GLN A 91 -9.88 -6.68 3.11
N SER A 92 -9.24 -6.98 4.24
CA SER A 92 -8.32 -6.03 4.89
C SER A 92 -7.12 -5.65 4.01
N ALA A 93 -6.57 -6.61 3.25
CA ALA A 93 -5.51 -6.34 2.28
C ALA A 93 -5.98 -5.43 1.13
N THR A 94 -7.22 -5.60 0.68
CA THR A 94 -7.81 -4.76 -0.38
C THR A 94 -8.05 -3.33 0.11
N GLU A 95 -8.58 -3.18 1.33
CA GLU A 95 -8.77 -1.87 1.96
C GLU A 95 -7.43 -1.17 2.19
N ALA A 96 -6.42 -1.89 2.68
CA ALA A 96 -5.08 -1.37 2.81
C ALA A 96 -4.54 -0.88 1.45
N LYS A 97 -4.63 -1.71 0.40
CA LYS A 97 -4.17 -1.36 -0.95
C LYS A 97 -4.77 -0.04 -1.46
N GLU A 98 -6.07 0.19 -1.26
CA GLU A 98 -6.71 1.44 -1.68
C GLU A 98 -6.18 2.65 -0.89
N GLN A 99 -5.96 2.49 0.43
CA GLN A 99 -5.33 3.53 1.25
C GLN A 99 -3.90 3.84 0.78
N TRP A 100 -3.12 2.81 0.44
CA TRP A 100 -1.77 2.96 -0.11
C TRP A 100 -1.78 3.72 -1.45
N ALA A 101 -2.69 3.37 -2.35
CA ALA A 101 -2.85 4.07 -3.63
C ALA A 101 -3.23 5.55 -3.45
N SER A 102 -4.12 5.84 -2.50
CA SER A 102 -4.51 7.22 -2.15
C SER A 102 -3.31 8.03 -1.61
N ARG A 103 -2.54 7.47 -0.68
CA ARG A 103 -1.32 8.10 -0.14
C ARG A 103 -0.27 8.36 -1.21
N ALA A 104 -0.06 7.41 -2.13
CA ALA A 104 0.86 7.59 -3.25
C ALA A 104 0.47 8.78 -4.15
N ARG A 105 -0.83 8.95 -4.43
CA ARG A 105 -1.33 10.12 -5.17
C ARG A 105 -1.09 11.43 -4.42
N GLN A 106 -1.29 11.46 -3.10
CA GLN A 106 -1.03 12.65 -2.28
C GLN A 106 0.46 13.05 -2.28
N ILE A 107 1.36 12.07 -2.15
CA ILE A 107 2.80 12.28 -2.22
C ILE A 107 3.20 12.85 -3.59
N ALA A 108 2.64 12.29 -4.67
CA ALA A 108 2.91 12.78 -6.01
C ALA A 108 2.42 14.22 -6.23
N ASP A 109 1.23 14.57 -5.75
CA ASP A 109 0.71 15.95 -5.83
C ASP A 109 1.59 16.92 -5.04
N GLU A 110 1.99 16.55 -3.83
CA GLU A 110 2.86 17.38 -3.00
C GLU A 110 4.25 17.58 -3.63
N ALA A 111 4.80 16.56 -4.29
CA ALA A 111 6.05 16.67 -5.04
C ALA A 111 5.93 17.71 -6.18
N VAL A 112 4.82 17.70 -6.92
CA VAL A 112 4.56 18.67 -8.00
C VAL A 112 4.44 20.09 -7.42
N ARG A 113 3.73 20.25 -6.31
CA ARG A 113 3.60 21.55 -5.62
C ARG A 113 4.95 22.08 -5.14
N LEU A 114 5.76 21.26 -4.48
CA LEU A 114 7.10 21.62 -4.02
C LEU A 114 8.02 21.99 -5.18
N ARG A 115 7.96 21.28 -6.29
CA ARG A 115 8.71 21.62 -7.51
C ARG A 115 8.31 22.98 -8.08
N GLY A 116 7.01 23.31 -8.08
CA GLY A 116 6.51 24.62 -8.48
C GLY A 116 7.02 25.75 -7.56
N LEU A 117 7.07 25.49 -6.25
CA LEU A 117 7.66 26.43 -5.28
C LEU A 117 9.16 26.61 -5.52
N ALA A 118 9.91 25.53 -5.77
CA ALA A 118 11.35 25.60 -6.05
C ALA A 118 11.65 26.52 -7.25
N LEU A 119 10.90 26.38 -8.35
CA LEU A 119 11.02 27.26 -9.52
C LEU A 119 10.69 28.72 -9.21
N THR A 120 9.72 28.95 -8.32
CA THR A 120 9.34 30.31 -7.90
C THR A 120 10.47 30.96 -7.09
N PHE A 121 11.10 30.21 -6.18
CA PHE A 121 12.22 30.69 -5.40
C PHE A 121 13.46 30.96 -6.26
N GLU A 122 13.74 30.13 -7.26
CA GLU A 122 14.82 30.38 -8.22
C GLU A 122 14.61 31.70 -8.98
N ARG A 123 13.39 31.95 -9.47
CA ARG A 123 13.06 33.22 -10.12
C ARG A 123 13.20 34.41 -9.17
N TRP A 124 12.75 34.29 -7.92
CA TRP A 124 12.94 35.35 -6.93
C TRP A 124 14.42 35.58 -6.63
N HIS A 125 15.23 34.53 -6.58
CA HIS A 125 16.67 34.63 -6.40
C HIS A 125 17.32 35.44 -7.53
N GLU A 126 17.01 35.14 -8.79
CA GLU A 126 17.50 35.93 -9.95
C GLU A 126 17.04 37.40 -9.88
N GLN A 127 15.77 37.64 -9.54
CA GLN A 127 15.22 38.99 -9.40
C GLN A 127 15.93 39.80 -8.32
N MET A 128 16.30 39.16 -7.20
CA MET A 128 17.03 39.82 -6.12
C MET A 128 18.47 40.15 -6.51
N ILE A 129 19.13 39.30 -7.29
CA ILE A 129 20.46 39.60 -7.85
C ILE A 129 20.37 40.86 -8.72
N SER A 130 19.37 40.94 -9.60
CA SER A 130 19.16 42.12 -10.45
C SER A 130 18.85 43.37 -9.61
N LEU A 131 18.07 43.25 -8.54
CA LEU A 131 17.77 44.37 -7.64
C LEU A 131 19.01 44.88 -6.91
N MET A 132 19.90 43.98 -6.46
CA MET A 132 21.19 44.35 -5.86
C MET A 132 22.08 45.11 -6.86
N GLU A 133 22.15 44.66 -8.11
CA GLU A 133 22.89 45.35 -9.18
C GLU A 133 22.29 46.74 -9.46
N GLN A 134 20.96 46.86 -9.51
CA GLN A 134 20.28 48.14 -9.67
C GLN A 134 20.57 49.11 -8.52
N ASN A 135 20.54 48.65 -7.26
CA ASN A 135 20.92 49.49 -6.12
C ASN A 135 22.39 49.95 -6.22
N HIS A 136 23.29 49.08 -6.67
CA HIS A 136 24.70 49.44 -6.88
C HIS A 136 24.86 50.55 -7.94
N ASP A 137 24.16 50.45 -9.07
CA ASP A 137 24.13 51.49 -10.11
C ASP A 137 23.53 52.81 -9.57
N MET A 138 22.46 52.74 -8.78
CA MET A 138 21.85 53.90 -8.13
C MET A 138 22.81 54.59 -7.14
N HIS A 139 23.63 53.81 -6.43
CA HIS A 139 24.71 54.34 -5.59
C HIS A 139 25.73 55.11 -6.43
N ALA A 140 26.21 54.54 -7.54
CA ALA A 140 27.17 55.20 -8.43
C ALA A 140 26.61 56.51 -9.00
N LYS A 141 25.37 56.50 -9.49
CA LYS A 141 24.68 57.69 -10.01
C LYS A 141 24.51 58.77 -8.95
N ASN A 142 24.17 58.41 -7.72
CA ASN A 142 24.05 59.38 -6.64
C ASN A 142 25.42 59.97 -6.24
N GLN A 143 26.51 59.20 -6.32
CA GLN A 143 27.86 59.72 -6.09
C GLN A 143 28.26 60.73 -7.18
N GLU A 144 27.96 60.43 -8.44
CA GLU A 144 28.16 61.35 -9.56
C GLU A 144 27.35 62.64 -9.37
N LEU A 145 26.06 62.52 -9.02
CA LEU A 145 25.19 63.66 -8.70
C LEU A 145 25.80 64.53 -7.59
N GLN A 146 26.27 63.93 -6.50
CA GLN A 146 26.95 64.68 -5.43
C GLN A 146 28.20 65.40 -5.93
N SER A 147 28.95 64.81 -6.86
CA SER A 147 30.12 65.43 -7.48
C SER A 147 29.73 66.66 -8.31
N ILE A 148 28.69 66.54 -9.14
CA ILE A 148 28.12 67.63 -9.94
C ILE A 148 27.67 68.77 -9.01
N VAL A 149 26.90 68.45 -7.97
CA VAL A 149 26.41 69.44 -7.01
C VAL A 149 27.55 70.20 -6.33
N ARG A 150 28.60 69.51 -5.88
CA ARG A 150 29.81 70.16 -5.32
C ARG A 150 30.47 71.10 -6.33
N HIS A 151 30.53 70.70 -7.61
CA HIS A 151 31.07 71.55 -8.66
C HIS A 151 30.22 72.80 -8.87
N VAL A 152 28.88 72.68 -8.87
CA VAL A 152 27.96 73.82 -8.96
C VAL A 152 28.14 74.79 -7.80
N VAL A 153 28.36 74.29 -6.57
CA VAL A 153 28.67 75.14 -5.40
C VAL A 153 29.93 75.98 -5.67
N ILE A 154 30.99 75.37 -6.19
CA ILE A 154 32.26 76.09 -6.51
C ILE A 154 32.05 77.12 -7.63
N VAL A 155 31.35 76.75 -8.72
CA VAL A 155 31.08 77.66 -9.84
C VAL A 155 30.22 78.84 -9.39
N SER A 156 29.19 78.59 -8.58
CA SER A 156 28.33 79.65 -8.04
C SER A 156 29.09 80.60 -7.12
N LEU A 157 30.03 80.09 -6.31
CA LEU A 157 30.89 80.92 -5.47
C LEU A 157 31.80 81.81 -6.33
N ASN A 158 32.43 81.25 -7.37
CA ASN A 158 33.26 82.02 -8.29
C ASN A 158 32.45 83.11 -8.99
N ALA A 159 31.22 82.79 -9.42
CA ALA A 159 30.30 83.76 -10.01
C ALA A 159 29.92 84.87 -9.02
N SER A 160 29.66 84.55 -7.75
CA SER A 160 29.41 85.55 -6.69
C SER A 160 30.62 86.48 -6.48
N ILE A 161 31.84 85.94 -6.50
CA ILE A 161 33.08 86.72 -6.34
C ILE A 161 33.26 87.68 -7.52
N GLU A 162 33.09 87.20 -8.75
CA GLU A 162 33.24 88.05 -9.94
C GLU A 162 32.13 89.11 -10.04
N ALA A 163 30.91 88.76 -9.64
CA ALA A 163 29.81 89.71 -9.53
C ALA A 163 30.09 90.82 -8.50
N ALA A 164 30.70 90.49 -7.36
CA ALA A 164 31.15 91.48 -6.39
C ALA A 164 32.27 92.37 -6.94
N ARG A 165 33.19 91.80 -7.71
CA ARG A 165 34.30 92.52 -8.37
C ARG A 165 33.82 93.52 -9.41
N ALA A 166 32.74 93.21 -10.13
CA ALA A 166 32.08 94.11 -11.09
C ALA A 166 31.27 95.25 -10.42
N GLY A 167 31.18 95.29 -9.09
CA GLY A 167 30.53 96.37 -8.34
C GLY A 167 29.05 96.53 -8.68
N THR A 168 28.62 97.76 -9.02
CA THR A 168 27.21 98.08 -9.27
C THR A 168 26.64 97.37 -10.50
N ALA A 169 27.48 97.09 -11.50
CA ALA A 169 27.12 96.38 -12.73
C ALA A 169 26.88 94.88 -12.49
N GLY A 170 27.48 94.29 -11.45
CA GLY A 170 27.37 92.87 -11.11
C GLY A 170 26.20 92.49 -10.19
N ARG A 171 25.41 93.45 -9.69
CA ARG A 171 24.37 93.19 -8.66
C ARG A 171 23.34 92.12 -9.07
N GLY A 172 22.89 92.13 -10.33
CA GLY A 172 21.97 91.10 -10.83
C GLY A 172 22.59 89.70 -10.85
N PHE A 173 23.85 89.61 -11.28
CA PHE A 173 24.61 88.35 -11.28
C PHE A 173 24.88 87.83 -9.86
N ALA A 174 25.11 88.72 -8.89
CA ALA A 174 25.30 88.34 -7.49
C ALA A 174 24.06 87.64 -6.91
N VAL A 175 22.86 88.15 -7.22
CA VAL A 175 21.59 87.54 -6.78
C VAL A 175 21.42 86.15 -7.41
N VAL A 176 21.64 86.02 -8.73
CA VAL A 176 21.55 84.73 -9.42
C VAL A 176 22.55 83.72 -8.85
N ALA A 177 23.80 84.13 -8.62
CA ALA A 177 24.82 83.26 -8.06
C ALA A 177 24.47 82.78 -6.64
N SER A 178 23.88 83.63 -5.81
CA SER A 178 23.38 83.25 -4.48
C SER A 178 22.23 82.23 -4.57
N GLU A 179 21.29 82.42 -5.49
CA GLU A 179 20.18 81.49 -5.68
C GLU A 179 20.65 80.11 -6.17
N VAL A 180 21.58 80.09 -7.14
CA VAL A 180 22.21 78.85 -7.63
C VAL A 180 22.93 78.12 -6.49
N ARG A 181 23.64 78.87 -5.62
CA ARG A 181 24.32 78.28 -4.46
C ARG A 181 23.35 77.66 -3.47
N SER A 182 22.24 78.35 -3.19
CA SER A 182 21.17 77.84 -2.33
C SER A 182 20.54 76.56 -2.88
N LEU A 183 20.25 76.53 -4.19
CA LEU A 183 19.71 75.35 -4.88
C LEU A 183 20.70 74.18 -4.85
N ALA A 184 22.00 74.44 -5.02
CA ALA A 184 23.04 73.42 -4.94
C ALA A 184 23.14 72.84 -3.52
N ALA A 185 23.12 73.67 -2.48
CA ALA A 185 23.13 73.21 -1.08
C ALA A 185 21.91 72.32 -0.77
N ARG A 186 20.72 72.70 -1.23
CA ARG A 186 19.50 71.89 -1.09
C ARG A 186 19.59 70.57 -1.87
N SER A 187 20.20 70.59 -3.05
CA SER A 187 20.45 69.38 -3.84
C SER A 187 21.41 68.43 -3.13
N GLU A 188 22.45 68.95 -2.46
CA GLU A 188 23.40 68.16 -1.68
C GLU A 188 22.71 67.44 -0.50
N GLU A 189 21.82 68.13 0.20
CA GLU A 189 21.02 67.56 1.28
C GLU A 189 20.11 66.43 0.77
N LEU A 190 19.43 66.64 -0.36
CA LEU A 190 18.63 65.61 -1.01
C LEU A 190 19.47 64.39 -1.40
N SER A 191 20.65 64.60 -1.99
CA SER A 191 21.56 63.49 -2.35
C SER A 191 22.07 62.73 -1.12
N LYS A 192 22.26 63.40 0.03
CA LYS A 192 22.61 62.74 1.31
C LYS A 192 21.45 61.91 1.83
N SER A 193 20.24 62.45 1.84
CA SER A 193 19.03 61.72 2.24
C SER A 193 18.82 60.48 1.35
N TYR A 194 18.92 60.65 0.03
CA TYR A 194 18.81 59.55 -0.92
C TYR A 194 19.87 58.47 -0.72
N ARG A 195 21.12 58.84 -0.39
CA ARG A 195 22.17 57.88 -0.04
C ARG A 195 21.79 57.03 1.17
N ASN A 196 21.17 57.62 2.19
CA ASN A 196 20.74 56.89 3.37
C ASN A 196 19.60 55.91 3.02
N SER A 197 18.66 56.32 2.17
CA SER A 197 17.60 55.43 1.66
C SER A 197 18.17 54.25 0.86
N LEU A 198 19.17 54.49 -0.01
CA LEU A 198 19.83 53.41 -0.73
C LEU A 198 20.53 52.42 0.20
N HIS A 199 21.22 52.91 1.25
CA HIS A 199 21.84 52.02 2.25
C HIS A 199 20.80 51.19 3.01
N LEU A 200 19.63 51.76 3.30
CA LEU A 200 18.53 50.98 3.90
C LEU A 200 18.02 49.91 2.93
N ASN A 201 17.86 50.26 1.65
CA ASN A 201 17.47 49.31 0.62
C ASN A 201 18.49 48.16 0.49
N ASP A 202 19.79 48.43 0.57
CA ASP A 202 20.82 47.38 0.55
C ASP A 202 20.67 46.40 1.71
N LEU A 203 20.42 46.90 2.92
CA LEU A 203 20.20 46.07 4.10
C LEU A 203 18.95 45.19 3.93
N THR A 204 17.83 45.78 3.51
CA THR A 204 16.59 45.05 3.27
C THR A 204 16.75 44.02 2.15
N THR A 205 17.36 44.40 1.03
CA THR A 205 17.58 43.54 -0.13
C THR A 205 18.47 42.35 0.25
N THR A 206 19.53 42.59 1.03
CA THR A 206 20.43 41.53 1.51
C THR A 206 19.72 40.56 2.46
N ALA A 207 18.93 41.06 3.41
CA ALA A 207 18.16 40.22 4.32
C ALA A 207 17.14 39.36 3.56
N THR A 208 16.36 39.98 2.66
CA THR A 208 15.38 39.25 1.83
C THR A 208 16.05 38.21 0.92
N PHE A 209 17.24 38.50 0.38
CA PHE A 209 18.01 37.53 -0.40
C PHE A 209 18.42 36.31 0.43
N GLN A 210 18.84 36.52 1.69
CA GLN A 210 19.17 35.43 2.62
C GLN A 210 17.94 34.59 2.95
N ASP A 211 16.77 35.22 3.17
CA ASP A 211 15.51 34.51 3.43
C ASP A 211 15.09 33.66 2.23
N ILE A 212 15.21 34.19 1.00
CA ILE A 212 14.95 33.44 -0.24
C ILE A 212 15.90 32.25 -0.37
N GLN A 213 17.19 32.44 -0.09
CA GLN A 213 18.18 31.35 -0.11
C GLN A 213 17.87 30.26 0.92
N ALA A 214 17.51 30.65 2.15
CA ALA A 214 17.11 29.71 3.19
C ALA A 214 15.83 28.94 2.79
N GLY A 215 14.81 29.65 2.30
CA GLY A 215 13.56 29.06 1.82
C GLY A 215 13.77 28.09 0.65
N GLY A 216 14.63 28.45 -0.31
CA GLY A 216 15.00 27.58 -1.44
C GLY A 216 15.68 26.28 -0.99
N LYS A 217 16.60 26.36 -0.02
CA LYS A 217 17.23 25.17 0.59
C LYS A 217 16.20 24.30 1.33
N MET A 218 15.28 24.91 2.07
CA MET A 218 14.21 24.19 2.75
C MET A 218 13.32 23.44 1.77
N ILE A 219 12.92 24.08 0.66
CA ILE A 219 12.10 23.42 -0.38
C ILE A 219 12.85 22.25 -1.01
N THR A 220 14.14 22.42 -1.30
CA THR A 220 14.98 21.35 -1.86
C THR A 220 15.07 20.15 -0.90
N ALA A 221 15.24 20.43 0.41
CA ALA A 221 15.23 19.39 1.44
C ALA A 221 13.85 18.69 1.53
N SER A 222 12.75 19.45 1.51
CA SER A 222 11.40 18.89 1.48
C SER A 222 11.17 18.01 0.25
N LEU A 223 11.63 18.42 -0.93
CA LEU A 223 11.52 17.63 -2.15
C LEU A 223 12.27 16.30 -2.01
N SER A 224 13.50 16.32 -1.50
CA SER A 224 14.28 15.09 -1.25
C SER A 224 13.59 14.15 -0.24
N SER A 225 12.91 14.72 0.76
CA SER A 225 12.15 13.93 1.74
C SER A 225 10.91 13.29 1.11
N VAL A 226 10.22 13.99 0.22
CA VAL A 226 9.08 13.46 -0.53
C VAL A 226 9.52 12.36 -1.49
N GLU A 227 10.66 12.52 -2.17
CA GLU A 227 11.26 11.48 -3.01
C GLU A 227 11.65 10.24 -2.20
N ALA A 228 12.24 10.42 -1.02
CA ALA A 228 12.56 9.31 -0.12
C ALA A 228 11.30 8.55 0.33
N LEU A 229 10.23 9.27 0.68
CA LEU A 229 8.94 8.67 1.00
C LEU A 229 8.41 7.89 -0.21
N ALA A 230 8.38 8.49 -1.41
CA ALA A 230 7.93 7.81 -2.62
C ALA A 230 8.69 6.50 -2.89
N ASN A 231 10.02 6.50 -2.71
CA ASN A 231 10.85 5.30 -2.84
C ASN A 231 10.53 4.24 -1.78
N GLN A 232 10.33 4.65 -0.52
CA GLN A 232 9.93 3.73 0.54
C GLN A 232 8.57 3.07 0.24
N PHE A 233 7.61 3.85 -0.26
CA PHE A 233 6.32 3.34 -0.72
C PHE A 233 6.48 2.31 -1.84
N GLN A 234 7.36 2.56 -2.81
CA GLN A 234 7.63 1.63 -3.90
C GLN A 234 8.25 0.32 -3.41
N THR A 235 9.14 0.37 -2.40
CA THR A 235 9.73 -0.86 -1.83
C THR A 235 8.77 -1.70 -0.99
N GLN A 236 7.70 -1.13 -0.44
CA GLN A 236 6.69 -1.93 0.30
C GLN A 236 5.62 -2.56 -0.61
N LEU A 237 5.52 -2.10 -1.85
CA LEU A 237 4.61 -2.65 -2.86
C LEU A 237 5.21 -3.83 -3.64
N HIS A 238 6.52 -4.06 -3.55
CA HIS A 238 7.26 -5.17 -4.14
C HIS A 238 7.67 -6.18 -3.08
#